data_AF-A0AA92TPD3-F1
#
_entry.id   AF-A0AA92TPD3-F1
#
_cell.length_a   1.000
_cell.length_b   1.000
_cell.length_c   1.000
_cell.angle_alpha   90.00
_cell.angle_beta   90.00
_cell.angle_gamma   90.00
#
_symmetry.space_group_name_H-M   'P 1'
#
loop_
_entity.id
_entity.type
_entity.pdbx_description
1 polymer ?
#
loop_
_entity_poly.entity_id
_entity_poly.type
_entity_poly.pdbx_seq_one_letter_code
_entity_poly.pdbx_strand_id
1 'polypeptide(L)'
;MEEKKETIYRFNGDEALQKASPGKAFYLVTEDVASGKSKKVFMPILVLDVHISGGPERFYIHAFICKKTKNAYLGLKYEITAEEYQKFQQYKGDKRRINLLLKASGGSLVVKKNAATVIKGIRMTAELADELTANAAKCNMSFSDYCRTLLQGKTPAVALTPDEMEVMKNIVQYRTDVMKFAGAYFKVLRGVPNSERPNYIVAGESFAFWRTYIQKGLKCLDRLIDKCK
;
A
#
# COMPACT_ATOMS: atom_id res chain seq x y z
N MET A 1 -51.56 33.96 -7.71
CA MET A 1 -50.21 33.71 -8.25
C MET A 1 -49.67 32.52 -7.46
N GLU A 2 -49.75 31.31 -8.00
CA GLU A 2 -49.29 30.11 -7.29
C GLU A 2 -47.78 30.21 -7.05
N GLU A 3 -47.37 30.17 -5.78
CA GLU A 3 -45.96 29.95 -5.42
C GLU A 3 -45.53 28.60 -6.00
N LYS A 4 -44.79 28.63 -7.11
CA LYS A 4 -44.06 27.46 -7.58
C LYS A 4 -43.11 27.04 -6.46
N LYS A 5 -43.50 26.02 -5.69
CA LYS A 5 -42.61 25.34 -4.75
C LYS A 5 -41.36 24.91 -5.52
N GLU A 6 -40.24 25.61 -5.32
CA GLU A 6 -38.96 25.22 -5.88
C GLU A 6 -38.72 23.75 -5.51
N THR A 7 -38.58 22.90 -6.51
CA THR A 7 -38.30 21.49 -6.27
C THR A 7 -36.84 21.38 -5.86
N ILE A 8 -36.59 21.46 -4.56
CA ILE A 8 -35.25 21.27 -3.98
C ILE A 8 -34.95 19.77 -4.06
N TYR A 9 -34.26 19.35 -5.12
CA TYR A 9 -33.76 17.98 -5.19
C TYR A 9 -32.58 17.83 -4.22
N ARG A 10 -32.74 16.92 -3.24
CA ARG A 10 -31.74 16.58 -2.24
C ARG A 10 -31.15 15.20 -2.54
N PHE A 11 -29.84 15.03 -2.31
CA PHE A 11 -29.20 13.73 -2.42
C PHE A 11 -28.10 13.54 -1.40
N ASN A 12 -27.81 12.27 -1.10
CA ASN A 12 -26.66 11.90 -0.30
C ASN A 12 -25.40 11.84 -1.15
N GLY A 13 -24.42 12.70 -0.82
CA GLY A 13 -23.19 12.84 -1.58
C GLY A 13 -22.33 11.57 -1.58
N ASP A 14 -22.17 10.95 -0.43
CA ASP A 14 -21.40 9.70 -0.27
C ASP A 14 -22.05 8.53 -1.01
N GLU A 15 -23.37 8.37 -0.91
CA GLU A 15 -24.11 7.35 -1.66
C GLU A 15 -24.00 7.55 -3.17
N ALA A 16 -24.22 8.79 -3.64
CA ALA A 16 -24.03 9.14 -5.03
C ALA A 16 -22.59 8.86 -5.49
N LEU A 17 -21.60 9.11 -4.63
CA LEU A 17 -20.20 8.85 -4.93
C LEU A 17 -19.92 7.35 -5.04
N GLN A 18 -20.46 6.52 -4.15
CA GLN A 18 -20.28 5.08 -4.27
C GLN A 18 -20.97 4.53 -5.52
N LYS A 19 -22.14 5.06 -5.91
CA LYS A 19 -22.81 4.68 -7.18
C LYS A 19 -22.00 5.09 -8.41
N ALA A 20 -21.45 6.31 -8.41
CA ALA A 20 -20.75 6.87 -9.57
C ALA A 20 -19.27 6.46 -9.67
N SER A 21 -18.62 6.14 -8.55
CA SER A 21 -17.20 5.85 -8.45
C SER A 21 -16.89 5.02 -7.17
N PRO A 22 -17.22 3.72 -7.18
CA PRO A 22 -16.95 2.83 -6.06
C PRO A 22 -15.49 2.89 -5.57
N GLY A 23 -15.29 2.83 -4.25
CA GLY A 23 -13.96 2.80 -3.65
C GLY A 23 -13.25 4.16 -3.55
N LYS A 24 -13.96 5.25 -3.84
CA LYS A 24 -13.52 6.62 -3.56
C LYS A 24 -14.22 7.21 -2.34
N ALA A 25 -13.65 8.27 -1.77
CA ALA A 25 -14.21 9.02 -0.64
C ALA A 25 -13.95 10.52 -0.81
N PHE A 26 -14.76 11.33 -0.16
CA PHE A 26 -14.55 12.77 -0.07
C PHE A 26 -13.51 13.11 0.99
N TYR A 27 -12.71 14.13 0.67
CA TYR A 27 -11.73 14.73 1.57
C TYR A 27 -11.89 16.24 1.55
N LEU A 28 -11.88 16.83 2.74
CA LEU A 28 -11.74 18.27 2.92
C LEU A 28 -10.25 18.63 2.83
N VAL A 29 -9.91 19.60 1.99
CA VAL A 29 -8.55 20.13 1.88
C VAL A 29 -8.37 21.21 2.94
N THR A 30 -7.45 20.99 3.87
CA THR A 30 -7.06 21.96 4.89
C THR A 30 -5.57 22.27 4.76
N GLU A 31 -5.14 23.40 5.31
CA GLU A 31 -3.72 23.74 5.38
C GLU A 31 -3.19 23.49 6.79
N ASP A 32 -2.05 22.82 6.88
CA ASP A 32 -1.29 22.75 8.12
C ASP A 32 -0.25 23.88 8.13
N VAL A 33 -0.44 24.82 9.06
CA VAL A 33 0.40 26.03 9.21
C VAL A 33 1.48 25.82 10.29
N ALA A 34 1.47 24.69 11.00
CA ALA A 34 2.32 24.48 12.18
C ALA A 34 3.83 24.36 11.87
N SER A 35 4.21 24.18 10.60
CA SER A 35 5.60 23.91 10.20
C SER A 35 6.27 25.00 9.35
N GLY A 36 5.65 26.17 9.20
CA GLY A 36 6.20 27.26 8.36
C GLY A 36 6.23 26.96 6.84
N LYS A 37 5.76 25.78 6.42
CA LYS A 37 5.51 25.40 5.02
C LYS A 37 4.03 25.03 4.89
N SER A 38 3.31 25.70 3.99
CA SER A 38 1.90 25.35 3.72
C SER A 38 1.82 23.96 3.10
N LYS A 39 1.36 22.99 3.88
CA LYS A 39 1.11 21.63 3.38
C LYS A 39 -0.39 21.40 3.31
N LYS A 40 -0.88 21.04 2.12
CA LYS A 40 -2.26 20.57 1.95
C LYS A 40 -2.43 19.23 2.67
N VAL A 41 -3.34 19.21 3.63
CA VAL A 41 -3.79 18.03 4.36
C VAL A 41 -5.16 17.64 3.83
N PHE A 42 -5.38 16.35 3.63
CA PHE A 42 -6.63 15.80 3.12
C PHE A 42 -7.34 15.06 4.26
N MET A 43 -8.37 15.69 4.81
CA MET A 43 -9.13 15.14 5.93
C MET A 43 -10.33 14.34 5.41
N PRO A 44 -10.48 13.05 5.74
CA PRO A 44 -11.61 12.26 5.28
C PRO A 44 -12.92 12.75 5.92
N ILE A 45 -13.94 12.89 5.09
CA ILE A 45 -15.27 13.37 5.49
C ILE A 45 -16.37 12.48 4.89
N LEU A 46 -17.58 12.64 5.40
CA LEU A 46 -18.82 12.19 4.77
C LEU A 46 -19.53 13.42 4.21
N VAL A 47 -20.11 13.31 3.00
CA VAL A 47 -21.01 14.31 2.42
C VAL A 47 -22.42 13.73 2.42
N LEU A 48 -23.27 14.21 3.32
CA LEU A 48 -24.53 13.53 3.68
C LEU A 48 -25.76 14.08 3.00
N ASP A 49 -25.92 15.41 2.93
CA ASP A 49 -27.07 16.03 2.26
C ASP A 49 -26.56 17.15 1.37
N VAL A 50 -26.89 17.06 0.09
CA VAL A 50 -26.52 18.04 -0.92
C VAL A 50 -27.77 18.50 -1.64
N HIS A 51 -27.96 19.82 -1.67
CA HIS A 51 -29.11 20.44 -2.32
C HIS A 51 -28.72 21.80 -2.92
N ILE A 52 -29.56 22.32 -3.80
CA ILE A 52 -29.36 23.64 -4.39
C ILE A 52 -30.48 24.59 -3.97
N SER A 53 -30.18 25.88 -3.88
CA SER A 53 -31.15 26.96 -3.66
C SER A 53 -30.94 28.07 -4.68
N GLY A 54 -32.01 28.67 -5.20
CA GLY A 54 -31.95 29.75 -6.17
C GLY A 54 -32.75 30.96 -5.73
N GLY A 55 -32.26 32.15 -6.09
CA GLY A 55 -33.00 33.40 -6.07
C GLY A 55 -32.85 34.13 -7.41
N PRO A 56 -33.52 35.28 -7.61
CA PRO A 56 -33.48 36.01 -8.88
C PRO A 56 -32.06 36.41 -9.33
N GLU A 57 -31.12 36.57 -8.39
CA GLU A 57 -29.76 37.05 -8.68
C GLU A 57 -28.64 36.05 -8.38
N ARG A 58 -28.88 35.06 -7.51
CA ARG A 58 -27.82 34.17 -7.02
C ARG A 58 -28.31 32.75 -6.80
N PHE A 59 -27.44 31.79 -7.06
CA PHE A 59 -27.70 30.37 -6.93
C PHE A 59 -26.61 29.70 -6.12
N TYR A 60 -26.97 28.72 -5.30
CA TYR A 60 -26.04 28.05 -4.41
C TYR A 60 -26.22 26.54 -4.43
N ILE A 61 -25.13 25.82 -4.26
CA ILE A 61 -25.11 24.43 -3.83
C ILE A 61 -24.68 24.36 -2.36
N HIS A 62 -25.45 23.63 -1.58
CA HIS A 62 -25.24 23.39 -0.17
C HIS A 62 -24.82 21.94 0.03
N ALA A 63 -23.82 21.70 0.85
CA ALA A 63 -23.36 20.37 1.22
C ALA A 63 -23.16 20.27 2.73
N PHE A 64 -23.89 19.35 3.36
CA PHE A 64 -23.69 19.00 4.76
C PHE A 64 -22.62 17.94 4.88
N ILE A 65 -21.52 18.27 5.56
CA ILE A 65 -20.40 17.38 5.76
C ILE A 65 -20.21 17.01 7.23
N CYS A 66 -19.69 15.81 7.47
CA CYS A 66 -19.34 15.33 8.79
C CYS A 66 -17.90 14.79 8.79
N LYS A 67 -17.11 15.15 9.81
CA LYS A 67 -15.77 14.57 9.98
C LYS A 67 -15.91 13.15 10.52
N LYS A 68 -15.30 12.16 9.87
CA LYS A 68 -15.39 10.76 10.33
C LYS A 68 -14.87 10.55 11.77
N THR A 69 -13.98 11.41 12.24
CA THR A 69 -13.32 11.30 13.56
C THR A 69 -13.97 12.13 14.65
N LYS A 70 -14.84 13.09 14.30
CA LYS A 70 -15.51 13.98 15.25
C LYS A 70 -16.92 14.19 14.71
N ASN A 71 -17.94 13.75 15.43
CA ASN A 71 -19.38 13.91 15.10
C ASN A 71 -19.80 15.40 15.09
N ALA A 72 -19.15 16.20 14.25
CA ALA A 72 -19.33 17.62 14.07
C ALA A 72 -19.76 17.84 12.63
N TYR A 73 -20.95 18.40 12.47
CA TYR A 73 -21.55 18.72 11.19
C TYR A 73 -21.15 20.12 10.76
N LEU A 74 -20.82 20.29 9.49
CA LEU A 74 -20.54 21.59 8.88
C LEU A 74 -21.36 21.73 7.60
N GLY A 75 -22.14 22.80 7.50
CA GLY A 75 -22.81 23.20 6.27
C GLY A 75 -21.85 24.02 5.40
N LEU A 76 -21.59 23.55 4.19
CA LEU A 76 -20.82 24.26 3.18
C LEU A 76 -21.78 24.84 2.15
N LYS A 77 -21.55 26.09 1.77
CA LYS A 77 -22.36 26.81 0.78
C LYS A 77 -21.45 27.39 -0.29
N TYR A 78 -21.70 27.02 -1.54
CA TYR A 78 -20.91 27.45 -2.68
C TYR A 78 -21.81 28.10 -3.72
N GLU A 79 -21.39 29.24 -4.24
CA GLU A 79 -22.11 29.94 -5.31
C GLU A 79 -21.92 29.20 -6.63
N ILE A 80 -23.00 29.11 -7.41
CA ILE A 80 -23.03 28.49 -8.74
C ILE A 80 -23.73 29.43 -9.72
N THR A 81 -23.50 29.21 -11.00
CA THR A 81 -24.14 29.99 -12.06
C THR A 81 -25.61 29.59 -12.26
N ALA A 82 -26.41 30.48 -12.85
CA ALA A 82 -27.79 30.19 -13.25
C ALA A 82 -27.87 28.96 -14.18
N GLU A 83 -26.91 28.83 -15.11
CA GLU A 83 -26.83 27.70 -16.02
C GLU A 83 -26.58 26.38 -15.28
N GLU A 84 -25.69 26.38 -14.28
CA GLU A 84 -25.43 25.21 -13.44
C GLU A 84 -26.64 24.83 -12.57
N TYR A 85 -27.36 25.82 -12.03
CA TYR A 85 -28.62 25.61 -11.32
C TYR A 85 -29.64 24.91 -12.22
N GLN A 86 -29.86 25.43 -13.45
CA GLN A 86 -30.78 24.83 -14.41
C GLN A 86 -30.35 23.42 -14.83
N LYS A 87 -29.07 23.21 -15.13
CA LYS A 87 -28.53 21.89 -15.49
C LYS A 87 -28.69 20.89 -14.35
N PHE A 88 -28.51 21.30 -13.08
CA PHE A 88 -28.70 20.41 -11.94
C PHE A 88 -30.16 19.97 -11.78
N GLN A 89 -31.11 20.89 -12.01
CA GLN A 89 -32.54 20.57 -11.97
C GLN A 89 -32.94 19.58 -13.09
N GLN A 90 -32.37 19.73 -14.28
CA GLN A 90 -32.65 18.87 -15.43
C GLN A 90 -31.96 17.50 -15.36
N TYR A 91 -30.70 17.45 -14.93
CA TYR A 91 -29.88 16.24 -15.00
C TYR A 91 -29.73 15.54 -13.66
N LYS A 92 -30.28 14.32 -13.56
CA LYS A 92 -30.31 13.55 -12.31
C LYS A 92 -29.15 12.56 -12.09
N GLY A 93 -28.11 12.60 -12.93
CA GLY A 93 -27.00 11.65 -12.85
C GLY A 93 -26.02 11.96 -11.71
N ASP A 94 -25.79 10.99 -10.82
CA ASP A 94 -24.92 11.09 -9.64
C ASP A 94 -23.54 11.67 -9.95
N LYS A 95 -22.88 11.18 -11.01
CA LYS A 95 -21.55 11.65 -11.43
C LYS A 95 -21.53 13.15 -11.75
N ARG A 96 -22.55 13.66 -12.44
CA ARG A 96 -22.62 15.09 -12.81
C ARG A 96 -22.82 15.97 -11.58
N ARG A 97 -23.65 15.52 -10.63
CA ARG A 97 -23.93 16.25 -9.38
C ARG A 97 -22.71 16.33 -8.48
N ILE A 98 -21.97 15.23 -8.35
CA ILE A 98 -20.68 15.23 -7.65
C ILE A 98 -19.70 16.18 -8.33
N ASN A 99 -19.61 16.14 -9.66
CA ASN A 99 -18.72 17.04 -10.38
C ASN A 99 -19.09 18.51 -10.18
N LEU A 100 -20.38 18.86 -10.14
CA LEU A 100 -20.82 20.21 -9.82
C LEU A 100 -20.40 20.61 -8.40
N LEU A 101 -20.62 19.76 -7.40
CA LEU A 101 -20.18 20.02 -6.03
C LEU A 101 -18.67 20.24 -5.95
N LEU A 102 -17.88 19.39 -6.59
CA LEU A 102 -16.42 19.51 -6.59
C LEU A 102 -15.96 20.79 -7.30
N LYS A 103 -16.59 21.13 -8.44
CA LYS A 103 -16.30 22.37 -9.17
C LYS A 103 -16.63 23.60 -8.32
N ALA A 104 -17.83 23.66 -7.75
CA ALA A 104 -18.30 24.76 -6.91
C ALA A 104 -17.45 24.93 -5.65
N SER A 105 -16.90 23.84 -5.12
CA SER A 105 -16.03 23.88 -3.94
C SER A 105 -14.71 24.60 -4.15
N GLY A 106 -14.32 24.91 -5.39
CA GLY A 106 -13.04 25.55 -5.71
C GLY A 106 -11.82 24.74 -5.27
N GLY A 107 -11.97 23.42 -5.07
CA GLY A 107 -10.92 22.53 -4.58
C GLY A 107 -10.85 22.39 -3.06
N SER A 108 -11.75 23.01 -2.30
CA SER A 108 -11.89 22.74 -0.85
C SER A 108 -12.39 21.32 -0.58
N LEU A 109 -13.16 20.74 -1.51
CA LEU A 109 -13.53 19.33 -1.52
C LEU A 109 -12.84 18.61 -2.66
N VAL A 110 -12.30 17.42 -2.37
CA VAL A 110 -11.72 16.53 -3.38
C VAL A 110 -12.18 15.10 -3.17
N VAL A 111 -12.22 14.32 -4.25
CA VAL A 111 -12.49 12.89 -4.21
C VAL A 111 -11.19 12.13 -4.44
N LYS A 112 -10.83 11.23 -3.52
CA LYS A 112 -9.65 10.37 -3.63
C LYS A 112 -10.02 8.92 -3.36
N LYS A 113 -9.15 7.97 -3.74
CA LYS A 113 -9.33 6.55 -3.38
C LYS A 113 -9.37 6.41 -1.85
N ASN A 114 -10.34 5.66 -1.34
CA ASN A 114 -10.59 5.48 0.10
C ASN A 114 -9.51 4.64 0.80
N ALA A 115 -8.67 3.92 0.04
CA ALA A 115 -7.53 3.17 0.55
C ALA A 115 -6.22 3.66 -0.08
N ALA A 116 -5.19 3.81 0.75
CA ALA A 116 -3.82 3.90 0.27
C ALA A 116 -3.55 2.65 -0.59
N THR A 117 -3.13 2.86 -1.83
CA THR A 117 -2.76 1.73 -2.69
C THR A 117 -1.45 1.19 -2.14
N VAL A 118 -1.46 0.01 -1.51
CA VAL A 118 -0.22 -0.68 -1.16
C VAL A 118 0.42 -1.11 -2.48
N ILE A 119 1.45 -0.38 -2.90
CA ILE A 119 2.26 -0.78 -4.05
C ILE A 119 3.13 -1.95 -3.57
N LYS A 120 2.74 -3.17 -3.94
CA LYS A 120 3.59 -4.34 -3.79
C LYS A 120 4.49 -4.43 -5.02
N GLY A 121 5.75 -4.05 -4.87
CA GLY A 121 6.76 -4.32 -5.90
C GLY A 121 6.97 -5.84 -6.01
N ILE A 122 6.76 -6.40 -7.19
CA ILE A 122 7.02 -7.80 -7.47
C ILE A 122 8.25 -7.84 -8.38
N ARG A 123 9.32 -8.49 -7.94
CA ARG A 123 10.42 -8.83 -8.84
C ARG A 123 10.02 -10.09 -9.60
N MET A 124 10.20 -10.04 -10.91
CA MET A 124 9.93 -11.14 -11.83
C MET A 124 10.99 -11.13 -12.93
N THR A 125 11.27 -12.29 -13.52
CA THR A 125 12.08 -12.36 -14.73
C THR A 125 11.31 -11.78 -15.93
N ALA A 126 12.01 -11.41 -17.00
CA ALA A 126 11.37 -10.91 -18.22
C ALA A 126 10.42 -11.97 -18.82
N GLU A 127 10.85 -13.23 -18.86
CA GLU A 127 10.04 -14.36 -19.35
C GLU A 127 8.72 -14.51 -18.58
N LEU A 128 8.77 -14.41 -17.24
CA LEU A 128 7.58 -14.48 -16.40
C LEU A 128 6.67 -13.27 -16.63
N ALA A 129 7.23 -12.08 -16.86
CA ALA A 129 6.44 -10.89 -17.17
C ALA A 129 5.68 -11.04 -18.50
N ASP A 130 6.34 -11.56 -19.53
CA ASP A 130 5.73 -11.79 -20.85
C ASP A 130 4.62 -12.84 -20.77
N GLU A 131 4.84 -13.94 -20.05
CA GLU A 131 3.84 -14.98 -19.83
C GLU A 131 2.60 -14.43 -19.11
N LEU A 132 2.81 -13.70 -18.00
CA LEU A 132 1.73 -13.10 -17.23
C LEU A 132 0.97 -12.04 -18.04
N THR A 133 1.64 -11.31 -18.93
CA THR A 133 1.02 -10.35 -19.84
C THR A 133 0.14 -11.04 -20.87
N ALA A 134 0.62 -12.10 -21.51
CA ALA A 134 -0.17 -12.88 -22.45
C ALA A 134 -1.40 -13.51 -21.78
N ASN A 135 -1.26 -13.99 -20.54
CA ASN A 135 -2.37 -14.56 -19.79
C ASN A 135 -3.38 -13.50 -19.31
N ALA A 136 -2.92 -12.32 -18.91
CA ALA A 136 -3.81 -11.20 -18.59
C ALA A 136 -4.68 -10.81 -19.80
N ALA A 137 -4.09 -10.79 -21.00
CA ALA A 137 -4.82 -10.53 -22.24
C ALA A 137 -5.89 -11.61 -22.53
N LYS A 138 -5.57 -12.90 -22.34
CA LYS A 138 -6.54 -14.00 -22.47
C LYS A 138 -7.71 -13.87 -21.48
N CYS A 139 -7.46 -13.32 -20.29
CA CYS A 139 -8.49 -13.09 -19.27
C CYS A 139 -9.21 -11.74 -19.42
N ASN A 140 -8.90 -10.93 -20.44
CA ASN A 140 -9.43 -9.58 -20.63
C ASN A 140 -9.23 -8.68 -19.40
N MET A 141 -8.09 -8.83 -18.72
CA MET A 141 -7.71 -8.07 -17.53
C MET A 141 -6.48 -7.20 -17.81
N SER A 142 -6.32 -6.12 -17.05
CA SER A 142 -5.04 -5.42 -17.02
C SER A 142 -3.98 -6.32 -16.36
N PHE A 143 -2.71 -6.18 -16.76
CA PHE A 143 -1.60 -6.92 -16.14
C PHE A 143 -1.61 -6.80 -14.61
N SER A 144 -1.83 -5.58 -14.10
CA SER A 144 -1.89 -5.35 -12.66
C SER A 144 -3.07 -6.02 -11.97
N ASP A 145 -4.24 -6.08 -12.61
CA ASP A 145 -5.42 -6.74 -12.02
C ASP A 145 -5.28 -8.26 -12.06
N TYR A 146 -4.72 -8.79 -13.15
CA TYR A 146 -4.41 -10.20 -13.27
C TYR A 146 -3.44 -10.67 -12.17
N CYS A 147 -2.33 -9.93 -11.97
CA CYS A 147 -1.38 -10.24 -10.89
C CYS A 147 -2.03 -10.13 -9.49
N ARG A 148 -2.94 -9.18 -9.25
CA ARG A 148 -3.67 -9.08 -7.97
C ARG A 148 -4.55 -10.29 -7.72
N THR A 149 -5.29 -10.75 -8.71
CA THR A 149 -6.12 -11.95 -8.62
C THR A 149 -5.27 -13.19 -8.38
N LEU A 150 -4.15 -13.32 -9.11
CA LEU A 150 -3.25 -14.45 -8.96
C LEU A 150 -2.59 -14.54 -7.57
N LEU A 151 -2.35 -13.38 -6.95
CA LEU A 151 -1.77 -13.24 -5.60
C LEU A 151 -2.80 -13.14 -4.49
N GLN A 152 -4.10 -13.17 -4.81
CA GLN A 152 -5.16 -13.08 -3.81
C GLN A 152 -5.07 -14.28 -2.85
N GLY A 153 -4.97 -14.00 -1.55
CA GLY A 153 -4.80 -15.02 -0.52
C GLY A 153 -3.42 -15.67 -0.47
N LYS A 154 -2.45 -15.22 -1.28
CA LYS A 154 -1.07 -15.72 -1.27
C LYS A 154 -0.13 -14.76 -0.54
N THR A 155 0.86 -15.32 0.13
CA THR A 155 1.98 -14.58 0.72
C THR A 155 3.18 -14.71 -0.24
N PRO A 156 3.43 -13.73 -1.12
CA PRO A 156 4.57 -13.82 -2.02
C PRO A 156 5.87 -13.88 -1.21
N ALA A 157 6.74 -14.84 -1.55
CA ALA A 157 8.06 -14.94 -0.96
C ALA A 157 8.97 -13.80 -1.47
N VAL A 158 9.99 -13.46 -0.69
CA VAL A 158 11.05 -12.54 -1.14
C VAL A 158 11.74 -13.14 -2.36
N ALA A 159 11.87 -12.33 -3.42
CA ALA A 159 12.63 -12.68 -4.60
C ALA A 159 14.11 -12.36 -4.37
N LEU A 160 14.85 -13.38 -3.95
CA LEU A 160 16.31 -13.33 -3.81
C LEU A 160 16.97 -13.33 -5.19
N THR A 161 18.00 -12.49 -5.34
CA THR A 161 18.96 -12.54 -6.45
C THR A 161 19.74 -13.86 -6.43
N PRO A 162 20.37 -14.26 -7.55
CA PRO A 162 21.24 -15.45 -7.57
C PRO A 162 22.31 -15.42 -6.48
N ASP A 163 22.96 -14.27 -6.28
CA ASP A 163 23.95 -14.04 -5.23
C ASP A 163 23.36 -14.25 -3.82
N GLU A 164 22.18 -13.68 -3.55
CA GLU A 164 21.49 -13.85 -2.27
C GLU A 164 21.08 -15.33 -2.04
N MET A 165 20.66 -16.03 -3.10
CA MET A 165 20.37 -17.47 -3.01
C MET A 165 21.62 -18.30 -2.71
N GLU A 166 22.76 -17.98 -3.33
CA GLU A 166 24.04 -18.66 -3.08
C GLU A 166 24.51 -18.46 -1.63
N VAL A 167 24.42 -17.22 -1.15
CA VAL A 167 24.66 -16.88 0.26
C VAL A 167 23.81 -17.73 1.20
N MET A 168 22.50 -17.80 0.96
CA MET A 168 21.59 -18.56 1.83
C MET A 168 21.89 -20.06 1.79
N LYS A 169 22.22 -20.62 0.62
CA LYS A 169 22.66 -22.02 0.50
C LYS A 169 23.93 -22.29 1.31
N ASN A 170 24.90 -21.40 1.21
CA ASN A 170 26.16 -21.51 1.95
C ASN A 170 25.94 -21.47 3.47
N ILE A 171 25.09 -20.55 3.97
CA ILE A 171 24.75 -20.48 5.40
C ILE A 171 24.12 -21.79 5.89
N VAL A 172 23.17 -22.36 5.14
CA VAL A 172 22.50 -23.62 5.50
C VAL A 172 23.50 -24.79 5.52
N GLN A 173 24.40 -24.83 4.55
CA GLN A 173 25.46 -25.84 4.48
C GLN A 173 26.41 -25.71 5.68
N TYR A 174 26.87 -24.50 6.00
CA TYR A 174 27.76 -24.28 7.14
C TYR A 174 27.10 -24.63 8.47
N ARG A 175 25.82 -24.30 8.67
CA ARG A 175 25.08 -24.74 9.87
C ARG A 175 25.14 -26.26 10.02
N THR A 176 24.92 -26.99 8.93
CA THR A 176 24.99 -28.45 8.91
C THR A 176 26.38 -28.96 9.26
N ASP A 177 27.42 -28.36 8.68
CA ASP A 177 28.80 -28.77 8.90
C ASP A 177 29.29 -28.48 10.32
N VAL A 178 28.88 -27.36 10.92
CA VAL A 178 29.16 -27.04 12.33
C VAL A 178 28.46 -28.04 13.27
N MET A 179 27.22 -28.43 12.99
CA MET A 179 26.51 -29.44 13.78
C MET A 179 27.19 -30.81 13.69
N LYS A 180 27.65 -31.21 12.49
CA LYS A 180 28.43 -32.45 12.31
C LYS A 180 29.76 -32.39 13.03
N PHE A 181 30.45 -31.24 12.97
CA PHE A 181 31.68 -31.02 13.72
C PHE A 181 31.44 -31.18 15.23
N ALA A 182 30.42 -30.53 15.80
CA ALA A 182 30.10 -30.66 17.22
C ALA A 182 29.81 -32.12 17.61
N GLY A 183 29.07 -32.87 16.78
CA GLY A 183 28.83 -34.30 16.99
C GLY A 183 30.12 -35.15 16.94
N ALA A 184 30.96 -34.92 15.93
CA ALA A 184 32.26 -35.59 15.80
C ALA A 184 33.19 -35.25 16.97
N TYR A 185 33.16 -34.00 17.42
CA TYR A 185 33.94 -33.48 18.54
C TYR A 185 33.66 -34.25 19.84
N PHE A 186 32.40 -34.40 20.21
CA PHE A 186 32.02 -35.17 21.40
C PHE A 186 32.40 -36.64 21.31
N LYS A 187 32.36 -37.22 20.09
CA LYS A 187 32.71 -38.62 19.87
C LYS A 187 34.22 -38.86 19.99
N VAL A 188 35.03 -38.01 19.36
CA VAL A 188 36.49 -38.15 19.31
C VAL A 188 37.13 -37.86 20.67
N LEU A 189 36.66 -36.85 21.39
CA LEU A 189 37.24 -36.46 22.67
C LEU A 189 36.88 -37.38 23.84
N ARG A 190 35.92 -38.31 23.64
CA ARG A 190 35.52 -39.28 24.67
C ARG A 190 36.70 -40.14 25.17
N GLY A 191 37.68 -40.41 24.31
CA GLY A 191 38.88 -41.19 24.64
C GLY A 191 40.14 -40.35 24.90
N VAL A 192 40.06 -39.01 24.86
CA VAL A 192 41.23 -38.12 24.98
C VAL A 192 41.29 -37.52 26.39
N PRO A 193 42.45 -37.56 27.08
CA PRO A 193 42.63 -36.90 28.38
C PRO A 193 42.33 -35.40 28.31
N ASN A 194 41.67 -34.83 29.33
CA ASN A 194 41.26 -33.42 29.36
C ASN A 194 42.40 -32.44 29.05
N SER A 195 43.60 -32.72 29.57
CA SER A 195 44.82 -31.91 29.37
C SER A 195 45.29 -31.86 27.91
N GLU A 196 44.97 -32.89 27.11
CA GLU A 196 45.44 -33.04 25.74
C GLU A 196 44.40 -32.57 24.71
N ARG A 197 43.13 -32.45 25.10
CA ARG A 197 42.03 -32.07 24.21
C ARG A 197 42.29 -30.76 23.46
N PRO A 198 42.77 -29.66 24.09
CA PRO A 198 43.04 -28.41 23.38
C PRO A 198 44.05 -28.58 22.24
N ASN A 199 45.16 -29.27 22.49
CA ASN A 199 46.19 -29.53 21.49
C ASN A 199 45.70 -30.48 20.40
N TYR A 200 44.89 -31.48 20.76
CA TYR A 200 44.29 -32.39 19.79
C TYR A 200 43.34 -31.69 18.81
N ILE A 201 42.59 -30.69 19.29
CA ILE A 201 41.70 -29.87 18.45
C ILE A 201 42.51 -28.96 17.52
N VAL A 202 43.57 -28.35 18.05
CA VAL A 202 44.38 -27.36 17.32
C VAL A 202 45.31 -28.01 16.31
N ALA A 203 45.91 -29.15 16.63
CA ALA A 203 46.97 -29.77 15.84
C ALA A 203 46.63 -31.18 15.32
N GLY A 204 45.61 -31.86 15.86
CA GLY A 204 45.28 -33.24 15.48
C GLY A 204 44.84 -33.38 14.02
N GLU A 205 45.36 -34.41 13.35
CA GLU A 205 45.06 -34.70 11.94
C GLU A 205 43.58 -35.04 11.73
N SER A 206 42.97 -35.79 12.65
CA SER A 206 41.53 -36.11 12.67
C SER A 206 40.62 -34.87 12.62
N PHE A 207 41.15 -33.70 13.01
CA PHE A 207 40.44 -32.42 13.02
C PHE A 207 40.85 -31.47 11.87
N ALA A 208 41.84 -31.81 11.05
CA ALA A 208 42.30 -30.96 9.94
C ALA A 208 41.19 -30.66 8.91
N PHE A 209 40.41 -31.69 8.57
CA PHE A 209 39.23 -31.56 7.70
C PHE A 209 38.23 -30.55 8.25
N TRP A 210 37.87 -30.68 9.53
CA TRP A 210 36.90 -29.79 10.17
C TRP A 210 37.39 -28.35 10.32
N ARG A 211 38.67 -28.14 10.66
CA ARG A 211 39.29 -26.82 10.71
C ARG A 211 39.16 -26.08 9.37
N THR A 212 39.38 -26.78 8.27
CA THR A 212 39.24 -26.22 6.92
C THR A 212 37.80 -25.78 6.62
N TYR A 213 36.80 -26.58 7.02
CA TYR A 213 35.38 -26.22 6.83
C TYR A 213 34.96 -25.03 7.70
N ILE A 214 35.40 -24.98 8.95
CA ILE A 214 35.14 -23.86 9.86
C ILE A 214 35.75 -22.56 9.28
N GLN A 215 36.98 -22.60 8.79
CA GLN A 215 37.63 -21.46 8.14
C GLN A 215 36.87 -20.96 6.90
N LYS A 216 36.35 -21.88 6.07
CA LYS A 216 35.50 -21.51 4.92
C LYS A 216 34.21 -20.82 5.37
N GLY A 217 33.58 -21.33 6.44
CA GLY A 217 32.40 -20.73 7.04
C GLY A 217 32.65 -19.31 7.57
N LEU A 218 33.73 -19.11 8.32
CA LEU A 218 34.12 -17.80 8.83
C LEU A 218 34.34 -16.78 7.71
N LYS A 219 35.09 -17.15 6.66
CA LYS A 219 35.28 -16.28 5.48
C LYS A 219 33.96 -15.92 4.78
N CYS A 220 32.98 -16.83 4.75
CA CYS A 220 31.67 -16.54 4.19
C CYS A 220 30.90 -15.53 5.05
N LEU A 221 30.97 -15.66 6.39
CA LEU A 221 30.35 -14.72 7.31
C LEU A 221 31.01 -13.34 7.24
N ASP A 222 32.34 -13.27 7.15
CA ASP A 222 33.07 -12.01 6.99
C ASP A 222 32.64 -11.26 5.72
N ARG A 223 32.54 -11.98 4.59
CA ARG A 223 32.02 -11.42 3.32
C ARG A 223 30.60 -10.88 3.45
N LEU A 224 29.77 -11.51 4.28
CA LEU A 224 28.40 -11.03 4.53
C LEU A 224 28.40 -9.76 5.37
N ILE A 225 29.21 -9.73 6.43
CA ILE A 225 29.38 -8.56 7.28
C ILE A 225 29.85 -7.35 6.46
N ASP A 226 30.80 -7.54 5.54
CA ASP A 226 31.30 -6.47 4.69
C ASP A 226 30.27 -5.97 3.67
N LYS A 227 29.37 -6.84 3.17
CA LYS A 227 28.26 -6.43 2.31
C LYS A 227 27.14 -5.67 3.06
N CYS A 228 27.12 -5.74 4.38
CA CYS A 228 26.12 -5.07 5.23
C CYS A 228 26.57 -3.68 5.73
N LYS A 229 27.80 -3.24 5.43
CA LYS A 229 28.33 -1.90 5.72
C LYS A 229 28.10 -0.95 4.55
#